data_AF-A0A7S0RTY1-F1
#
_entry.id   AF-A0A7S0RTY1-F1
#
_cell.length_a   1.000
_cell.length_b   1.000
_cell.length_c   1.000
_cell.angle_alpha   90.00
_cell.angle_beta   90.00
_cell.angle_gamma   90.00
#
_symmetry.space_group_name_H-M   'P 1'
#
loop_
_entity.id
_entity.type
_entity.pdbx_description
1 polymer ?
#
loop_
_entity_poly.entity_id
_entity_poly.type
_entity_poly.pdbx_seq_one_letter_code
_entity_poly.pdbx_strand_id
1 'polypeptide(L)'
;MTHRIRAPGRVAALVLFALCSASCSAYRSIDVYTVPLSQLQEPTTEVRENVFEAISKVGLFMVSLGEDESQGFQETLDGFAACLSADGTDGVIEGDMDGAVRRVVLDDGTEKYSVASATNHSVPQSYPEALLARPQCSQFVSASRGFRDTVDRTGRAFSSVLDELTDSPSAHDQGDFDSFSNTVSEAESLEHFHLFTRPRINWDNSQPTLHMHSDVGMFIIMTPAKYFHLSQLKAHESGFNSPGVHGGGFYLELPDGEIV
;
A
#
# COMPACT_ATOMS: atom_id res chain seq x y z
N MET A 1 4.03 -27.17 3.58
CA MET A 1 2.69 -26.70 3.97
C MET A 1 2.76 -25.19 4.00
N THR A 2 2.07 -24.52 3.09
CA THR A 2 2.04 -23.06 2.98
C THR A 2 0.81 -22.53 3.72
N HIS A 3 1.03 -21.70 4.74
CA HIS A 3 -0.04 -21.06 5.51
C HIS A 3 -0.45 -19.73 4.87
N ARG A 4 -1.74 -19.40 4.99
CA ARG A 4 -2.42 -18.34 4.23
C ARG A 4 -2.84 -17.22 5.16
N ILE A 5 -2.64 -15.97 4.73
CA ILE A 5 -3.53 -14.89 5.15
C ILE A 5 -4.82 -15.08 4.33
N ARG A 6 -5.89 -15.57 4.97
CA ARG A 6 -7.24 -15.58 4.37
C ARG A 6 -7.94 -14.29 4.80
N ALA A 7 -7.66 -13.20 4.10
CA ALA A 7 -8.51 -12.02 4.20
C ALA A 7 -9.85 -12.34 3.48
N PRO A 8 -11.02 -12.23 4.14
CA PRO A 8 -12.29 -12.22 3.43
C PRO A 8 -12.30 -11.01 2.48
N GLY A 9 -12.82 -11.20 1.26
CA GLY A 9 -12.68 -10.24 0.16
C GLY A 9 -13.09 -8.81 0.52
N ARG A 10 -12.43 -7.84 -0.14
CA ARG A 10 -12.53 -6.37 0.02
C ARG A 10 -11.62 -5.78 1.13
N VAL A 11 -10.31 -5.97 1.01
CA VAL A 11 -9.27 -5.28 1.81
C VAL A 11 -8.46 -4.39 0.88
N ALA A 12 -8.20 -3.13 1.26
CA ALA A 12 -7.36 -2.26 0.44
C ALA A 12 -6.37 -1.36 1.21
N ALA A 13 -6.28 -1.39 2.54
CA ALA A 13 -5.26 -0.61 3.23
C ALA A 13 -4.70 -1.33 4.46
N LEU A 14 -3.37 -1.28 4.61
CA LEU A 14 -2.55 -1.81 5.69
C LEU A 14 -1.72 -0.66 6.26
N VAL A 15 -1.72 -0.49 7.58
CA VAL A 15 -0.92 0.52 8.28
C VAL A 15 0.21 -0.14 9.06
N LEU A 16 1.49 0.19 8.84
CA LEU A 16 2.64 -0.52 9.43
C LEU A 16 3.49 0.33 10.39
N PHE A 17 3.97 -0.29 11.48
CA PHE A 17 5.08 0.14 12.34
C PHE A 17 6.05 -1.03 12.59
N ALA A 18 7.36 -0.78 12.69
CA ALA A 18 8.36 -1.83 12.91
C ALA A 18 9.44 -1.45 13.95
N LEU A 19 9.76 -2.39 14.85
CA LEU A 19 10.90 -2.42 15.77
C LEU A 19 11.53 -3.83 15.72
N CYS A 20 12.86 -3.92 15.75
CA CYS A 20 13.65 -5.06 15.22
C CYS A 20 14.16 -6.04 16.29
N SER A 21 14.12 -7.36 16.02
CA SER A 21 15.14 -8.36 16.43
C SER A 21 14.91 -9.75 15.78
N ALA A 22 15.96 -10.54 15.58
CA ALA A 22 15.90 -11.74 14.72
C ALA A 22 15.56 -13.06 15.46
N SER A 23 14.65 -13.87 14.91
CA SER A 23 14.59 -15.34 15.09
C SER A 23 13.79 -16.05 13.97
N CYS A 24 14.25 -17.24 13.56
CA CYS A 24 13.72 -18.00 12.42
C CYS A 24 12.54 -18.90 12.86
N SER A 25 11.31 -18.59 12.44
CA SER A 25 10.07 -19.32 12.78
C SER A 25 9.36 -19.88 11.54
N ALA A 26 8.56 -20.93 11.74
CA ALA A 26 7.69 -21.49 10.70
C ALA A 26 6.48 -20.56 10.50
N TYR A 27 6.34 -19.99 9.29
CA TYR A 27 5.33 -18.99 8.94
C TYR A 27 3.91 -19.36 9.41
N ARG A 28 3.41 -18.65 10.43
CA ARG A 28 2.03 -18.71 10.90
C ARG A 28 1.23 -17.58 10.27
N SER A 29 0.01 -17.88 9.85
CA SER A 29 -0.92 -16.82 9.45
C SER A 29 -1.29 -15.97 10.65
N ILE A 30 -1.15 -14.65 10.53
CA ILE A 30 -1.64 -13.70 11.53
C ILE A 30 -3.06 -13.29 11.18
N ASP A 31 -3.94 -13.34 12.18
CA ASP A 31 -5.24 -12.69 12.11
C ASP A 31 -5.05 -11.20 12.38
N VAL A 32 -5.21 -10.41 11.33
CA VAL A 32 -5.09 -8.95 11.38
C VAL A 32 -6.46 -8.35 11.63
N TYR A 33 -6.57 -7.48 12.65
CA TYR A 33 -7.82 -6.76 12.91
C TYR A 33 -8.22 -5.96 11.68
N THR A 34 -9.48 -6.10 11.25
CA THR A 34 -10.03 -5.44 10.07
C THR A 34 -11.20 -4.57 10.46
N VAL A 35 -11.17 -3.29 10.07
CA VAL A 35 -12.23 -2.31 10.35
C VAL A 35 -12.71 -1.65 9.05
N PRO A 36 -14.02 -1.48 8.84
CA PRO A 36 -14.52 -0.69 7.70
C PRO A 36 -14.06 0.76 7.77
N LEU A 37 -13.73 1.37 6.62
CA LEU A 37 -13.34 2.79 6.55
C LEU A 37 -14.38 3.71 7.22
N SER A 38 -15.68 3.44 7.02
CA SER A 38 -16.75 4.22 7.65
C SER A 38 -16.71 4.15 9.18
N GLN A 39 -16.37 2.99 9.76
CA GLN A 39 -16.22 2.84 11.20
C GLN A 39 -14.91 3.46 11.71
N LEU A 40 -13.85 3.51 10.88
CA LEU A 40 -12.64 4.21 11.25
C LEU A 40 -12.84 5.74 11.25
N GLN A 41 -13.66 6.26 10.33
CA GLN A 41 -14.02 7.69 10.25
C GLN A 41 -14.92 8.15 11.41
N GLU A 42 -15.76 7.25 11.94
CA GLU A 42 -16.63 7.50 13.10
C GLU A 42 -16.43 6.40 14.16
N PRO A 43 -15.26 6.38 14.83
CA PRO A 43 -14.88 5.24 15.65
C PRO A 43 -15.68 5.19 16.95
N THR A 44 -16.23 4.01 17.23
CA THR A 44 -16.75 3.68 18.57
C THR A 44 -15.58 3.45 19.53
N THR A 45 -15.85 3.43 20.84
CA THR A 45 -14.82 3.11 21.84
C THR A 45 -14.19 1.74 21.59
N GLU A 46 -15.02 0.74 21.25
CA GLU A 46 -14.54 -0.61 20.92
C GLU A 46 -13.65 -0.61 19.67
N VAL A 47 -13.99 0.16 18.63
CA VAL A 47 -13.14 0.28 17.43
C VAL A 47 -11.78 0.89 17.79
N ARG A 48 -11.75 1.96 18.61
CA ARG A 48 -10.50 2.59 19.05
C ARG A 48 -9.61 1.62 19.83
N GLU A 49 -10.17 0.93 20.81
CA GLU A 49 -9.45 -0.05 21.64
C GLU A 49 -8.86 -1.18 20.79
N ASN A 50 -9.63 -1.72 19.85
CA ASN A 50 -9.17 -2.78 18.95
C ASN A 50 -8.09 -2.30 17.97
N VAL A 51 -8.21 -1.09 17.42
CA VAL A 51 -7.16 -0.50 16.57
C VAL A 51 -5.87 -0.32 17.37
N PHE A 52 -5.95 0.23 18.60
CA PHE A 52 -4.80 0.39 19.49
C PHE A 52 -4.14 -0.95 19.82
N GLU A 53 -4.94 -1.97 20.16
CA GLU A 53 -4.43 -3.31 20.45
C GLU A 53 -3.73 -3.92 19.23
N ALA A 54 -4.33 -3.82 18.05
CA ALA A 54 -3.76 -4.34 16.81
C ALA A 54 -2.41 -3.69 16.48
N ILE A 55 -2.31 -2.37 16.60
CA ILE A 55 -1.05 -1.64 16.39
C ILE A 55 -0.02 -2.03 17.44
N SER A 56 -0.40 -2.10 18.72
CA SER A 56 0.54 -2.41 19.80
C SER A 56 1.09 -3.83 19.73
N LYS A 57 0.30 -4.80 19.25
CA LYS A 57 0.68 -6.22 19.19
C LYS A 57 1.30 -6.64 17.87
N VAL A 58 0.75 -6.17 16.75
CA VAL A 58 1.10 -6.63 15.41
C VAL A 58 1.84 -5.53 14.63
N GLY A 59 1.75 -4.28 15.05
CA GLY A 59 2.26 -3.14 14.31
C GLY A 59 1.35 -2.72 13.15
N LEU A 60 0.18 -3.36 12.99
CA LEU A 60 -0.73 -3.10 11.88
C LEU A 60 -2.18 -3.51 12.10
N PHE A 61 -3.05 -2.92 11.29
CA PHE A 61 -4.44 -3.31 11.11
C PHE A 61 -4.85 -3.11 9.65
N MET A 62 -5.99 -3.68 9.27
CA MET A 62 -6.56 -3.61 7.94
C MET A 62 -7.78 -2.68 7.90
N VAL A 63 -7.89 -1.91 6.82
CA VAL A 63 -9.10 -1.15 6.51
C VAL A 63 -9.84 -1.81 5.34
N SER A 64 -11.09 -2.18 5.57
CA SER A 64 -11.99 -2.66 4.52
C SER A 64 -12.71 -1.49 3.86
N LEU A 65 -12.78 -1.53 2.53
CA LEU A 65 -13.34 -0.46 1.72
C LEU A 65 -14.77 -0.79 1.27
N GLY A 66 -15.52 0.27 0.97
CA GLY A 66 -16.77 0.16 0.24
C GLY A 66 -16.57 -0.37 -1.18
N GLU A 67 -17.67 -0.62 -1.88
CA GLU A 67 -17.61 -1.17 -3.24
C GLU A 67 -16.96 -0.20 -4.21
N ASP A 68 -17.36 1.08 -4.15
CA ASP A 68 -16.86 2.13 -5.03
C ASP A 68 -15.36 2.38 -4.79
N GLU A 69 -14.93 2.49 -3.53
CA GLU A 69 -13.50 2.69 -3.23
C GLU A 69 -12.67 1.45 -3.58
N SER A 70 -13.21 0.25 -3.38
CA SER A 70 -12.56 -1.00 -3.82
C SER A 70 -12.41 -1.05 -5.34
N GLN A 71 -13.42 -0.61 -6.09
CA GLN A 71 -13.37 -0.54 -7.55
C GLN A 71 -12.32 0.49 -8.01
N GLY A 72 -12.32 1.69 -7.44
CA GLY A 72 -11.33 2.73 -7.77
C GLY A 72 -9.89 2.28 -7.49
N PHE A 73 -9.67 1.52 -6.42
CA PHE A 73 -8.39 0.87 -6.15
C PHE A 73 -7.98 -0.12 -7.27
N GLN A 74 -8.88 -1.03 -7.67
CA GLN A 74 -8.59 -2.00 -8.73
C GLN A 74 -8.28 -1.31 -10.06
N GLU A 75 -9.10 -0.32 -10.44
CA GLU A 75 -8.93 0.48 -11.66
C GLU A 75 -7.61 1.26 -11.65
N THR A 76 -7.20 1.76 -10.49
CA THR A 76 -5.91 2.43 -10.33
C THR A 76 -4.75 1.49 -10.59
N LEU A 77 -4.75 0.30 -9.98
CA LEU A 77 -3.66 -0.66 -10.17
C LEU A 77 -3.64 -1.24 -11.59
N ASP A 78 -4.80 -1.54 -12.17
CA ASP A 78 -4.93 -1.99 -13.55
C ASP A 78 -4.43 -0.92 -14.52
N GLY A 79 -4.88 0.32 -14.32
CA GLY A 79 -4.44 1.47 -15.10
C GLY A 79 -2.94 1.71 -14.96
N PHE A 80 -2.36 1.55 -13.78
CA PHE A 80 -0.93 1.71 -13.55
C PHE A 80 -0.12 0.66 -14.30
N ALA A 81 -0.52 -0.62 -14.19
CA ALA A 81 0.14 -1.70 -14.91
C ALA A 81 0.03 -1.52 -16.44
N ALA A 82 -1.13 -1.09 -16.94
CA ALA A 82 -1.34 -0.78 -18.35
C ALA A 82 -0.50 0.42 -18.83
N CYS A 83 -0.45 1.50 -18.04
CA CYS A 83 0.37 2.69 -18.30
C CYS A 83 1.85 2.33 -18.49
N LEU A 84 2.36 1.36 -17.72
CA LEU A 84 3.75 0.93 -17.79
C LEU A 84 4.03 -0.16 -18.84
N SER A 85 3.01 -0.83 -19.36
CA SER A 85 3.17 -1.82 -20.41
C SER A 85 3.61 -1.16 -21.73
N ALA A 86 4.60 -1.74 -22.40
CA ALA A 86 5.06 -1.24 -23.69
C ALA A 86 4.00 -1.50 -24.78
N ASP A 87 3.79 -0.54 -25.68
CA ASP A 87 2.78 -0.51 -26.74
C ASP A 87 2.72 -1.81 -27.57
N GLY A 88 2.00 -2.82 -27.06
CA GLY A 88 1.77 -4.10 -27.72
C GLY A 88 2.86 -5.17 -27.59
N THR A 89 4.04 -4.89 -27.01
CA THR A 89 5.06 -5.92 -26.76
C THR A 89 4.86 -6.57 -25.38
N ASP A 90 5.47 -7.72 -25.12
CA ASP A 90 5.39 -8.38 -23.79
C ASP A 90 6.31 -7.70 -22.74
N GLY A 91 6.83 -6.50 -23.05
CA GLY A 91 7.77 -5.75 -22.21
C GLY A 91 7.11 -4.60 -21.44
N VAL A 92 7.83 -4.11 -20.45
CA VAL A 92 7.57 -2.81 -19.79
C VAL A 92 8.34 -1.74 -20.56
N ILE A 93 7.91 -0.46 -20.49
CA ILE A 93 8.62 0.66 -21.13
C ILE A 93 10.14 0.59 -20.85
N GLU A 94 10.93 0.62 -21.91
CA GLU A 94 12.38 0.71 -21.80
C GLU A 94 12.80 2.16 -21.56
N GLY A 95 13.43 2.42 -20.42
CA GLY A 95 14.05 3.71 -20.10
C GLY A 95 13.37 4.48 -18.96
N ASP A 96 14.04 5.56 -18.54
CA ASP A 96 13.50 6.54 -17.61
C ASP A 96 12.59 7.50 -18.40
N MET A 97 11.33 7.65 -18.00
CA MET A 97 10.37 8.54 -18.67
C MET A 97 10.63 10.01 -18.29
N ASP A 98 11.79 10.56 -18.68
CA ASP A 98 12.22 11.90 -18.31
C ASP A 98 12.15 12.16 -16.79
N GLY A 99 12.43 11.13 -15.96
CA GLY A 99 12.33 11.17 -14.51
C GLY A 99 10.95 10.85 -13.95
N ALA A 100 9.91 10.71 -14.79
CA ALA A 100 8.54 10.42 -14.33
C ALA A 100 8.37 8.97 -13.84
N VAL A 101 9.16 8.04 -14.37
CA VAL A 101 9.15 6.63 -13.98
C VAL A 101 10.58 6.21 -13.69
N ARG A 102 10.87 5.95 -12.42
CA ARG A 102 12.18 5.44 -12.01
C ARG A 102 12.21 3.93 -12.14
N ARG A 103 13.14 3.42 -12.96
CA ARG A 103 13.46 1.99 -13.08
C ARG A 103 14.69 1.63 -12.25
N VAL A 104 14.59 0.56 -11.47
CA VAL A 104 15.69 -0.01 -10.69
C VAL A 104 15.74 -1.53 -10.91
N VAL A 105 16.90 -2.08 -11.23
CA VAL A 105 17.12 -3.53 -11.24
C VAL A 105 17.64 -3.94 -9.86
N LEU A 106 16.96 -4.87 -9.21
CA LEU A 106 17.30 -5.41 -7.90
C LEU A 106 18.31 -6.55 -8.01
N ASP A 107 18.88 -6.97 -6.89
CA ASP A 107 19.94 -7.98 -6.83
C ASP A 107 19.52 -9.35 -7.39
N ASP A 108 18.23 -9.69 -7.29
CA ASP A 108 17.63 -10.91 -7.86
C ASP A 108 17.29 -10.79 -9.37
N GLY A 109 17.60 -9.64 -9.98
CA GLY A 109 17.26 -9.29 -11.35
C GLY A 109 15.81 -8.85 -11.54
N THR A 110 15.01 -8.73 -10.49
CA THR A 110 13.67 -8.13 -10.57
C THR A 110 13.80 -6.66 -10.93
N GLU A 111 12.97 -6.20 -11.86
CA GLU A 111 12.91 -4.79 -12.23
C GLU A 111 11.76 -4.13 -11.46
N LYS A 112 12.08 -3.05 -10.75
CA LYS A 112 11.13 -2.21 -10.05
C LYS A 112 10.94 -0.91 -10.82
N TYR A 113 9.70 -0.63 -11.19
CA TYR A 113 9.27 0.64 -11.78
C TYR A 113 8.50 1.42 -10.73
N SER A 114 8.84 2.69 -10.54
CA SER A 114 8.23 3.53 -9.52
C SER A 114 7.76 4.85 -10.12
N VAL A 115 6.50 5.19 -9.86
CA VAL A 115 5.98 6.56 -10.01
C VAL A 115 5.80 7.12 -8.61
N ALA A 116 6.31 8.32 -8.38
CA ALA A 116 6.15 9.04 -7.13
C ALA A 116 5.28 10.29 -7.34
N SER A 117 4.44 10.57 -6.36
CA SER A 117 3.71 11.83 -6.24
C SER A 117 3.67 12.23 -4.76
N ALA A 118 3.04 13.36 -4.48
CA ALA A 118 2.84 13.84 -3.13
C ALA A 118 1.44 14.42 -2.99
N THR A 119 0.90 14.40 -1.79
CA THR A 119 -0.33 15.11 -1.40
C THR A 119 0.05 16.08 -0.28
N ASN A 120 -0.08 17.38 -0.56
CA ASN A 120 0.38 18.43 0.35
C ASN A 120 -0.85 19.13 0.92
N HIS A 121 -0.99 19.15 2.24
CA HIS A 121 -2.16 19.69 2.91
C HIS A 121 -3.48 19.06 2.40
N SER A 122 -3.46 17.74 2.18
CA SER A 122 -4.55 16.98 1.52
C SER A 122 -4.93 17.45 0.11
N VAL A 123 -4.03 18.16 -0.56
CA VAL A 123 -4.18 18.53 -1.97
C VAL A 123 -3.25 17.66 -2.81
N PRO A 124 -3.80 16.72 -3.60
CA PRO A 124 -3.03 15.89 -4.52
C PRO A 124 -2.20 16.72 -5.50
N GLN A 125 -0.88 16.54 -5.49
CA GLN A 125 0.00 17.15 -6.49
C GLN A 125 -0.17 16.44 -7.84
N SER A 126 0.02 17.22 -8.92
CA SER A 126 -0.03 16.67 -10.28
C SER A 126 1.11 15.68 -10.51
N TYR A 127 0.85 14.65 -11.32
CA TYR A 127 1.93 13.78 -11.81
C TYR A 127 2.84 14.56 -12.78
N PRO A 128 4.09 14.09 -12.99
CA PRO A 128 4.99 14.69 -13.96
C PRO A 128 4.37 14.78 -15.37
N GLU A 129 4.66 15.85 -16.11
CA GLU A 129 4.08 16.11 -17.45
C GLU A 129 4.34 14.95 -18.43
N ALA A 130 5.49 14.30 -18.36
CA ALA A 130 5.83 13.15 -19.21
C ALA A 130 4.88 11.96 -18.99
N LEU A 131 4.33 11.79 -17.78
CA LEU A 131 3.30 10.77 -17.51
C LEU A 131 1.94 11.21 -18.06
N LEU A 132 1.57 12.48 -17.87
CA LEU A 132 0.31 13.06 -18.33
C LEU A 132 0.20 13.10 -19.86
N ALA A 133 1.33 13.28 -20.56
CA ALA A 133 1.40 13.32 -22.02
C ALA A 133 1.16 11.96 -22.68
N ARG A 134 1.12 10.86 -21.91
CA ARG A 134 0.92 9.49 -22.43
C ARG A 134 -0.55 9.09 -22.40
N PRO A 135 -1.18 8.86 -23.56
CA PRO A 135 -2.58 8.41 -23.61
C PRO A 135 -2.84 7.12 -22.82
N GLN A 136 -1.87 6.19 -22.81
CA GLN A 136 -1.95 4.92 -22.08
C GLN A 136 -2.05 5.10 -20.56
N CYS A 137 -1.60 6.24 -20.04
CA CYS A 137 -1.62 6.53 -18.61
C CYS A 137 -2.85 7.32 -18.17
N SER A 138 -3.75 7.68 -19.08
CA SER A 138 -4.95 8.47 -18.77
C SER A 138 -5.87 7.79 -17.75
N GLN A 139 -6.07 6.48 -17.86
CA GLN A 139 -6.86 5.70 -16.90
C GLN A 139 -6.20 5.71 -15.52
N PHE A 140 -4.89 5.45 -15.43
CA PHE A 140 -4.14 5.52 -14.17
C PHE A 140 -4.28 6.89 -13.50
N VAL A 141 -4.03 7.97 -14.26
CA VAL A 141 -4.08 9.34 -13.76
C VAL A 141 -5.48 9.68 -13.26
N SER A 142 -6.53 9.26 -13.96
CA SER A 142 -7.91 9.50 -13.57
C SER A 142 -8.31 8.69 -12.34
N ALA A 143 -8.09 7.37 -12.35
CA ALA A 143 -8.49 6.46 -11.28
C ALA A 143 -7.72 6.73 -9.98
N SER A 144 -6.42 7.04 -10.09
CA SER A 144 -5.58 7.30 -8.92
C SER A 144 -6.04 8.50 -8.11
N ARG A 145 -6.77 9.47 -8.67
CA ARG A 145 -7.34 10.59 -7.89
C ARG A 145 -8.31 10.09 -6.80
N GLY A 146 -9.24 9.20 -7.17
CA GLY A 146 -10.20 8.64 -6.20
C GLY A 146 -9.51 7.74 -5.18
N PHE A 147 -8.49 7.00 -5.61
CA PHE A 147 -7.69 6.19 -4.70
C PHE A 147 -6.88 7.04 -3.71
N ARG A 148 -6.25 8.14 -4.17
CA ARG A 148 -5.53 9.09 -3.31
C ARG A 148 -6.44 9.77 -2.29
N ASP A 149 -7.65 10.15 -2.69
CA ASP A 149 -8.68 10.66 -1.76
C ASP A 149 -9.04 9.62 -0.69
N THR A 150 -9.18 8.35 -1.07
CA THR A 150 -9.43 7.26 -0.12
C THR A 150 -8.28 7.08 0.88
N VAL A 151 -7.03 7.19 0.41
CA VAL A 151 -5.84 7.13 1.27
C VAL A 151 -5.80 8.32 2.22
N ASP A 152 -6.05 9.55 1.75
CA ASP A 152 -6.10 10.75 2.59
C ASP A 152 -7.18 10.63 3.68
N ARG A 153 -8.39 10.21 3.30
CA ARG A 153 -9.50 9.95 4.25
C ARG A 153 -9.11 8.91 5.30
N THR A 154 -8.42 7.85 4.89
CA THR A 154 -7.96 6.79 5.80
C THR A 154 -6.90 7.34 6.77
N GLY A 155 -5.95 8.14 6.28
CA GLY A 155 -4.92 8.77 7.11
C GLY A 155 -5.50 9.74 8.14
N ARG A 156 -6.44 10.59 7.72
CA ARG A 156 -7.16 11.51 8.62
C ARG A 156 -8.00 10.77 9.66
N ALA A 157 -8.70 9.71 9.25
CA ALA A 157 -9.48 8.90 10.18
C ALA A 157 -8.59 8.25 11.24
N PHE A 158 -7.46 7.68 10.82
CA PHE A 158 -6.51 7.07 11.73
C PHE A 158 -5.81 8.09 12.64
N SER A 159 -5.43 9.26 12.14
CA SER A 159 -4.84 10.31 12.98
C SER A 159 -5.81 10.82 14.04
N SER A 160 -7.11 10.87 13.75
CA SER A 160 -8.14 11.21 14.75
C SER A 160 -8.23 10.14 15.85
N VAL A 161 -8.08 8.85 15.49
CA VAL A 161 -7.99 7.78 16.49
C VAL A 161 -6.75 7.96 17.37
N LEU A 162 -5.61 8.35 16.79
CA LEU A 162 -4.38 8.61 17.55
C LEU A 162 -4.51 9.81 18.49
N ASP A 163 -5.18 10.89 18.07
CA ASP A 163 -5.48 12.04 18.92
C ASP A 163 -6.22 11.58 20.18
N GLU A 164 -7.32 10.84 20.01
CA GLU A 164 -8.12 10.38 21.15
C GLU A 164 -7.39 9.40 22.07
N LEU A 165 -6.48 8.58 21.53
CA LEU A 165 -5.67 7.64 22.32
C LEU A 165 -4.57 8.36 23.12
N THR A 166 -4.14 9.54 22.66
CA THR A 166 -3.05 10.32 23.26
C THR A 166 -3.52 11.53 24.06
N ASP A 167 -4.81 11.89 23.98
CA ASP A 167 -5.47 12.98 24.71
C ASP A 167 -5.64 12.66 26.21
N SER A 168 -4.54 12.24 26.83
CA SER A 168 -4.39 12.13 28.26
C SER A 168 -4.24 13.55 28.83
N PRO A 169 -4.98 13.93 29.89
CA PRO A 169 -4.94 15.27 30.50
C PRO A 169 -3.51 15.76 30.86
N SER A 170 -2.56 14.85 31.02
CA SER A 170 -1.15 15.13 31.33
C SER A 170 -0.29 15.60 30.15
N ALA A 171 -0.76 15.52 28.90
CA ALA A 171 0.01 15.91 27.71
C ALA A 171 -0.03 17.43 27.43
N HIS A 172 -1.05 18.14 27.92
CA HIS A 172 -1.31 19.56 27.62
C HIS A 172 -0.42 20.56 28.37
N ASP A 173 0.32 20.11 29.39
CA ASP A 173 1.11 21.00 30.26
C ASP A 173 2.56 21.26 29.76
N GLN A 174 3.01 20.65 28.65
CA GLN A 174 4.42 20.74 28.21
C GLN A 174 4.70 21.40 26.85
N GLY A 175 3.72 22.09 26.26
CA GLY A 175 3.91 22.90 25.04
C GLY A 175 2.96 22.51 23.91
N ASP A 176 2.91 23.35 22.87
CA ASP A 176 2.10 23.22 21.65
C ASP A 176 2.38 21.90 20.90
N PHE A 177 1.97 20.76 21.42
CA PHE A 177 1.85 19.56 20.60
C PHE A 177 0.65 19.76 19.69
N ASP A 178 0.94 20.06 18.43
CA ASP A 178 -0.06 19.96 17.37
C ASP A 178 -0.57 18.53 17.33
N SER A 179 -1.89 18.36 17.34
CA SER A 179 -2.51 17.02 17.32
C SER A 179 -2.01 16.21 16.11
N PHE A 180 -2.05 14.88 16.18
CA PHE A 180 -1.76 14.01 15.05
C PHE A 180 -2.61 14.38 13.84
N SER A 181 -3.88 14.71 14.03
CA SER A 181 -4.73 15.16 12.93
C SER A 181 -4.26 16.46 12.31
N ASN A 182 -3.81 17.44 13.12
CA ASN A 182 -3.24 18.67 12.58
C ASN A 182 -1.94 18.40 11.82
N THR A 183 -1.06 17.56 12.40
CA THR A 183 0.20 17.17 11.78
C THR A 183 -0.04 16.48 10.42
N VAL A 184 -0.99 15.55 10.36
CA VAL A 184 -1.35 14.84 9.11
C VAL A 184 -2.02 15.77 8.11
N SER A 185 -2.90 16.69 8.57
CA SER A 185 -3.55 17.64 7.66
C SER A 185 -2.61 18.67 7.07
N GLU A 186 -1.50 18.96 7.75
CA GLU A 186 -0.47 19.90 7.29
C GLU A 186 0.75 19.21 6.64
N ALA A 187 0.77 17.87 6.62
CA ALA A 187 1.88 17.10 6.10
C ALA A 187 1.96 17.12 4.56
N GLU A 188 3.17 16.85 4.08
CA GLU A 188 3.42 16.30 2.75
C GLU A 188 3.38 14.76 2.85
N SER A 189 2.34 14.16 2.27
CA SER A 189 2.20 12.71 2.18
C SER A 189 2.82 12.20 0.88
N LEU A 190 3.90 11.44 0.98
CA LEU A 190 4.55 10.83 -0.18
C LEU A 190 3.79 9.60 -0.64
N GLU A 191 3.57 9.50 -1.95
CA GLU A 191 2.80 8.41 -2.55
C GLU A 191 3.65 7.70 -3.59
N HIS A 192 3.72 6.38 -3.51
CA HIS A 192 4.48 5.58 -4.45
C HIS A 192 3.61 4.48 -5.06
N PHE A 193 3.68 4.37 -6.38
CA PHE A 193 3.13 3.24 -7.14
C PHE A 193 4.29 2.40 -7.66
N HIS A 194 4.29 1.12 -7.33
CA HIS A 194 5.36 0.20 -7.68
C HIS A 194 4.86 -0.94 -8.56
N LEU A 195 5.57 -1.20 -9.66
CA LEU A 195 5.40 -2.38 -10.48
C LEU A 195 6.70 -3.19 -10.44
N PHE A 196 6.59 -4.45 -10.06
CA PHE A 196 7.69 -5.39 -10.02
C PHE A 196 7.55 -6.40 -11.15
N THR A 197 8.58 -6.53 -11.98
CA THR A 197 8.63 -7.54 -13.05
C THR A 197 9.82 -8.44 -12.84
N ARG A 198 9.55 -9.74 -12.67
CA ARG A 198 10.59 -10.75 -12.47
C ARG A 198 10.76 -11.59 -13.73
N PRO A 199 11.97 -11.67 -14.32
CA PRO A 199 12.21 -12.53 -15.47
C PRO A 199 12.08 -14.01 -15.07
N ARG A 200 11.38 -14.81 -15.88
CA ARG A 200 11.11 -16.24 -15.61
C ARG A 200 12.38 -17.10 -15.44
N ILE A 201 13.50 -16.66 -16.00
CA ILE A 201 14.75 -17.44 -16.03
C ILE A 201 15.42 -17.50 -14.64
N ASN A 202 15.13 -16.55 -13.74
CA ASN A 202 15.76 -16.42 -12.42
C ASN A 202 14.75 -16.62 -11.26
N TRP A 203 13.79 -17.52 -11.43
CA TRP A 203 12.76 -17.78 -10.42
C TRP A 203 13.30 -18.68 -9.29
N ASP A 204 14.28 -18.18 -8.54
CA ASP A 204 14.60 -18.73 -7.23
C ASP A 204 13.66 -18.11 -6.17
N ASN A 205 12.65 -18.88 -5.74
CA ASN A 205 11.71 -18.48 -4.70
C ASN A 205 12.33 -18.44 -3.29
N SER A 206 13.58 -18.86 -3.12
CA SER A 206 14.20 -18.94 -1.80
C SER A 206 14.60 -17.58 -1.23
N GLN A 207 14.75 -16.55 -2.07
CA GLN A 207 15.11 -15.21 -1.63
C GLN A 207 13.97 -14.20 -1.83
N PRO A 208 13.69 -13.35 -0.82
CA PRO A 208 12.73 -12.27 -0.96
C PRO A 208 13.29 -11.20 -1.92
N THR A 209 12.46 -10.71 -2.83
CA THR A 209 12.83 -9.65 -3.77
C THR A 209 13.10 -8.31 -3.08
N LEU A 210 12.38 -8.03 -1.99
CA LEU A 210 12.61 -6.86 -1.15
C LEU A 210 13.12 -7.31 0.21
N HIS A 211 14.19 -6.68 0.66
CA HIS A 211 14.67 -6.84 2.02
C HIS A 211 13.70 -6.18 3.02
N MET A 212 13.66 -6.72 4.23
CA MET A 212 12.95 -6.09 5.34
C MET A 212 13.57 -4.71 5.59
N HIS A 213 12.71 -3.70 5.69
CA HIS A 213 13.09 -2.32 5.95
C HIS A 213 11.96 -1.61 6.69
N SER A 214 12.28 -0.43 7.22
CA SER A 214 11.30 0.48 7.80
C SER A 214 11.25 1.74 6.95
N ASP A 215 10.04 2.28 6.77
CA ASP A 215 9.85 3.58 6.14
C ASP A 215 10.09 4.72 7.13
N VAL A 216 10.45 5.89 6.60
CA VAL A 216 10.57 7.12 7.38
C VAL A 216 9.26 7.88 7.25
N GLY A 217 8.61 8.16 8.38
CA GLY A 217 7.35 8.89 8.43
C GLY A 217 6.61 8.63 9.74
N MET A 218 5.38 9.13 9.83
CA MET A 218 4.51 8.86 10.99
C MET A 218 3.88 7.48 10.89
N PHE A 219 3.27 7.16 9.75
CA PHE A 219 2.72 5.86 9.42
C PHE A 219 2.64 5.70 7.90
N ILE A 220 2.55 4.47 7.42
CA ILE A 220 2.31 4.15 6.01
C ILE A 220 0.89 3.67 5.82
N ILE A 221 0.26 3.99 4.69
CA ILE A 221 -0.97 3.35 4.23
C ILE A 221 -0.63 2.67 2.91
N MET A 222 -0.68 1.35 2.88
CA MET A 222 -0.36 0.58 1.67
C MET A 222 -1.47 -0.39 1.31
N THR A 223 -1.58 -0.72 0.03
CA THR A 223 -2.54 -1.73 -0.43
C THR A 223 -1.85 -3.10 -0.48
N PRO A 224 -2.61 -4.21 -0.37
CA PRO A 224 -2.10 -5.51 -0.73
C PRO A 224 -1.62 -5.53 -2.19
N ALA A 225 -0.51 -6.23 -2.47
CA ALA A 225 -0.01 -6.36 -3.82
C ALA A 225 -1.03 -7.09 -4.72
N LYS A 226 -1.25 -6.53 -5.92
CA LYS A 226 -2.01 -7.19 -6.99
C LYS A 226 -1.04 -7.86 -7.96
N TYR A 227 -1.31 -9.12 -8.28
CA TYR A 227 -0.51 -9.89 -9.24
C TYR A 227 -1.19 -9.86 -10.60
N PHE A 228 -0.40 -9.57 -11.64
CA PHE A 228 -0.87 -9.47 -13.00
C PHE A 228 -0.13 -10.46 -13.90
N HIS A 229 -0.85 -10.98 -14.89
CA HIS A 229 -0.22 -11.49 -16.09
C HIS A 229 -0.21 -10.37 -17.12
N LEU A 230 0.98 -9.82 -17.42
CA LEU A 230 1.11 -8.72 -18.38
C LEU A 230 0.52 -9.07 -19.76
N SER A 231 0.56 -10.35 -20.15
CA SER A 231 -0.08 -10.84 -21.38
C SER A 231 -1.62 -10.74 -21.37
N GLN A 232 -2.25 -10.74 -20.19
CA GLN A 232 -3.71 -10.65 -20.02
C GLN A 232 -4.20 -9.20 -19.94
N LEU A 233 -3.34 -8.25 -19.58
CA LEU A 233 -3.66 -6.81 -19.63
C LEU A 233 -3.96 -6.35 -21.08
N LYS A 234 -3.54 -7.12 -22.08
CA LYS A 234 -3.86 -6.92 -23.51
C LYS A 234 -5.31 -7.29 -23.87
N ALA A 235 -5.99 -8.09 -23.04
CA ALA A 235 -7.32 -8.64 -23.33
C ALA A 235 -8.36 -8.10 -22.35
N HIS A 236 -8.56 -6.78 -22.35
CA HIS A 236 -9.56 -6.14 -21.51
C HIS A 236 -10.98 -6.31 -22.06
N GLU A 237 -11.42 -7.56 -22.29
CA GLU A 237 -12.83 -7.95 -22.50
C GLU A 237 -13.02 -9.44 -22.12
N SER A 238 -12.87 -9.82 -20.85
CA SER A 238 -13.60 -10.93 -20.21
C SER A 238 -13.07 -11.24 -18.81
N GLY A 239 -14.00 -11.52 -17.89
CA GLY A 239 -13.79 -11.57 -16.45
C GLY A 239 -12.59 -12.36 -15.95
N PHE A 240 -11.92 -11.78 -14.96
CA PHE A 240 -10.70 -12.27 -14.34
C PHE A 240 -11.01 -13.45 -13.40
N ASN A 241 -10.87 -14.69 -13.90
CA ASN A 241 -10.76 -15.89 -13.09
C ASN A 241 -9.49 -16.64 -13.52
N SER A 242 -8.32 -16.23 -13.02
CA SER A 242 -7.09 -17.01 -13.17
C SER A 242 -6.93 -17.96 -11.99
N PRO A 243 -7.12 -19.28 -12.16
CA PRO A 243 -6.84 -20.25 -11.12
C PRO A 243 -5.33 -20.51 -11.07
N GLY A 244 -4.69 -20.24 -9.93
CA GLY A 244 -3.41 -20.90 -9.59
C GLY A 244 -2.15 -20.05 -9.45
N VAL A 245 -2.21 -18.74 -9.26
CA VAL A 245 -1.03 -18.00 -8.74
C VAL A 245 -0.97 -18.22 -7.23
N HIS A 246 -0.30 -19.29 -6.83
CA HIS A 246 -0.01 -19.61 -5.44
C HIS A 246 1.29 -18.93 -5.00
N GLY A 247 1.22 -18.08 -3.96
CA GLY A 247 2.39 -17.61 -3.24
C GLY A 247 2.73 -16.14 -3.48
N GLY A 248 1.89 -15.26 -2.95
CA GLY A 248 2.16 -13.84 -2.86
C GLY A 248 1.68 -13.33 -1.50
N GLY A 249 2.56 -12.65 -0.77
CA GLY A 249 2.31 -12.11 0.56
C GLY A 249 3.49 -11.23 0.99
N PHE A 250 3.28 -10.42 2.02
CA PHE A 250 4.37 -9.70 2.67
C PHE A 250 4.80 -10.49 3.89
N TYR A 251 6.11 -10.51 4.14
CA TYR A 251 6.65 -10.96 5.42
C TYR A 251 6.56 -9.80 6.41
N LEU A 252 6.16 -10.09 7.64
CA LEU A 252 6.08 -9.10 8.71
C LEU A 252 6.97 -9.56 9.87
N GLU A 253 7.86 -8.68 10.32
CA GLU A 253 8.60 -8.86 11.57
C GLU A 253 7.77 -8.24 12.70
N LEU A 254 7.37 -9.07 13.66
CA LEU A 254 6.59 -8.69 14.83
C LEU A 254 7.44 -7.98 15.89
N PRO A 255 6.83 -7.27 16.85
CA PRO A 255 7.57 -6.60 17.93
C PRO A 255 8.47 -7.52 18.77
N ASP A 256 8.19 -8.83 18.80
CA ASP A 256 9.01 -9.83 19.48
C ASP A 256 10.12 -10.44 18.60
N GLY A 257 10.21 -9.99 17.34
CA GLY A 257 11.18 -10.44 16.37
C GLY A 257 10.80 -11.67 15.54
N GLU A 258 9.59 -12.21 15.72
CA GLU A 258 9.09 -13.28 14.87
C GLU A 258 8.76 -12.77 13.46
N ILE A 259 9.15 -13.52 12.42
CA ILE A 259 8.76 -13.24 11.03
C ILE A 259 7.59 -14.15 10.64
N VAL A 260 6.48 -13.56 10.19
CA VAL A 260 5.26 -14.24 9.72
C VAL A 260 4.95 -14.00 8.26
#